data_AF-A0A0P7ZX89-F1
#
_entry.id   AF-A0A0P7ZX89-F1
#
_cell.length_a   1.000
_cell.length_b   1.000
_cell.length_c   1.000
_cell.angle_alpha   90.00
_cell.angle_beta   90.00
_cell.angle_gamma   90.00
#
_symmetry.space_group_name_H-M   'P 1'
#
loop_
_entity.id
_entity.type
_entity.pdbx_description
1 polymer ?
#
loop_
_entity_poly.entity_id
_entity_poly.type
_entity_poly.pdbx_seq_one_letter_code
_entity_poly.pdbx_strand_id
1 'polypeptide(L)'
;MWCRIATVRDALRFKVGTLSDKINVVILRVLIMTSETTPNGEQTTTPDQPAAAVESKGGELQISNSAGNTENKDQFNEVKAQVLSVLSDLFGIVGHFFSEYKKPLINVALVVGALVALYLTLSVIDAINDIPLLSPIFELVGIGYSGWFIFRFLLTAEARKELQSKIVNFTNRVTGS
;
A
#
# COMPACT_ATOMS: atom_id res chain seq x y z
N MET A 1 -32.34 -10.17 -20.01
CA MET A 1 -31.51 -10.16 -18.77
C MET A 1 -30.38 -9.11 -18.80
N TRP A 2 -29.95 -8.63 -19.98
CA TRP A 2 -28.87 -7.65 -20.15
C TRP A 2 -29.19 -6.20 -19.76
N CYS A 3 -30.46 -5.78 -19.81
CA CYS A 3 -30.86 -4.38 -19.54
C CYS A 3 -30.64 -3.98 -18.07
N ARG A 4 -30.81 -4.91 -17.11
CA ARG A 4 -30.66 -4.63 -15.67
C ARG A 4 -29.19 -4.47 -15.23
N ILE A 5 -28.23 -4.98 -16.00
CA ILE A 5 -26.80 -4.92 -15.66
C ILE A 5 -26.20 -3.56 -16.05
N ALA A 6 -26.67 -2.95 -17.14
CA ALA A 6 -26.26 -1.60 -17.54
C ALA A 6 -26.71 -0.54 -16.51
N THR A 7 -27.95 -0.64 -16.00
CA THR A 7 -28.48 0.31 -15.02
C THR A 7 -27.70 0.32 -13.70
N VAL A 8 -27.28 -0.85 -13.21
CA VAL A 8 -26.49 -0.95 -11.97
C VAL A 8 -25.08 -0.38 -12.18
N ARG A 9 -24.48 -0.64 -13.35
CA ARG A 9 -23.17 -0.10 -13.73
C ARG A 9 -23.19 1.42 -13.80
N ASP A 10 -24.21 2.01 -14.44
CA ASP A 10 -24.35 3.46 -14.55
C ASP A 10 -24.68 4.13 -13.21
N ALA A 11 -25.51 3.49 -12.37
CA ALA A 11 -25.78 3.97 -11.02
C ALA A 11 -24.52 3.96 -10.13
N LEU A 12 -23.68 2.91 -10.27
CA LEU A 12 -22.41 2.81 -9.55
C LEU A 12 -21.39 3.83 -10.07
N ARG A 13 -21.31 4.00 -11.40
CA ARG A 13 -20.43 5.00 -12.04
C ARG A 13 -20.79 6.43 -11.61
N PHE A 14 -22.09 6.74 -11.51
CA PHE A 14 -22.56 8.04 -11.01
C PHE A 14 -22.23 8.25 -9.52
N LYS A 15 -22.43 7.23 -8.68
CA LYS A 15 -22.14 7.31 -7.24
C LYS A 15 -20.64 7.44 -6.95
N VAL A 16 -19.79 6.79 -7.74
CA VAL A 16 -18.33 6.90 -7.66
C VAL A 16 -17.85 8.27 -8.15
N GLY A 17 -18.44 8.82 -9.21
CA GLY A 17 -18.14 10.17 -9.69
C GLY A 17 -18.41 11.25 -8.62
N THR A 18 -19.58 11.21 -7.97
CA THR A 18 -19.90 12.16 -6.88
C THR A 18 -19.03 11.98 -5.63
N LEU A 19 -18.56 10.76 -5.33
CA LEU A 19 -17.61 10.55 -4.24
C LEU A 19 -16.23 11.11 -4.57
N SER A 20 -15.74 10.86 -5.79
CA SER A 20 -14.47 11.38 -6.29
C SER A 20 -14.42 12.91 -6.26
N ASP A 21 -15.50 13.57 -6.70
CA ASP A 21 -15.60 15.04 -6.67
C ASP A 21 -15.61 15.59 -5.24
N LYS A 22 -16.29 14.92 -4.30
CA LYS A 22 -16.30 15.33 -2.89
C LYS A 22 -14.94 15.14 -2.23
N ILE A 23 -14.23 14.06 -2.56
CA ILE A 23 -12.87 13.80 -2.06
C ILE A 23 -11.90 14.85 -2.63
N ASN A 24 -11.96 15.15 -3.93
CA ASN A 24 -11.14 16.19 -4.54
C ASN A 24 -11.45 17.58 -3.96
N VAL A 25 -12.71 17.93 -3.72
CA VAL A 25 -13.08 19.21 -3.07
C VAL A 25 -12.60 19.28 -1.62
N VAL A 26 -12.68 18.18 -0.87
CA VAL A 26 -12.16 18.12 0.51
C VAL A 26 -10.63 18.24 0.52
N ILE A 27 -9.93 17.53 -0.36
CA ILE A 27 -8.47 17.64 -0.49
C ILE A 27 -8.07 19.05 -0.95
N LEU A 28 -8.77 19.65 -1.92
CA LEU A 28 -8.51 21.00 -2.39
C LEU A 28 -8.80 22.04 -1.29
N ARG A 29 -9.83 21.85 -0.48
CA ARG A 29 -10.13 22.68 0.70
C ARG A 29 -9.08 22.52 1.81
N VAL A 30 -8.63 21.29 2.07
CA VAL A 30 -7.57 21.01 3.06
C VAL A 30 -6.23 21.60 2.59
N LEU A 31 -5.92 21.53 1.30
CA LEU A 31 -4.70 22.10 0.71
C LEU A 31 -4.74 23.64 0.66
N ILE A 32 -5.92 24.25 0.48
CA ILE A 32 -6.11 25.71 0.52
C ILE A 32 -6.18 26.23 1.98
N MET A 33 -6.61 25.41 2.95
CA MET A 33 -6.66 25.81 4.37
C MET A 33 -5.28 25.87 5.07
N THR A 34 -4.21 25.43 4.40
CA THR A 34 -2.84 25.48 4.96
C THR A 34 -2.02 26.71 4.56
N SER A 35 -2.59 27.70 3.86
CA SER A 35 -1.88 28.93 3.48
C SER A 35 -2.57 30.19 3.99
N GLU A 36 -2.61 30.39 5.30
CA GLU A 36 -2.74 31.74 5.85
C GLU A 36 -1.59 32.00 6.81
N THR A 37 -0.59 32.73 6.33
CA THR A 37 0.30 33.53 7.17
C THR A 37 0.63 34.80 6.40
N THR A 38 -0.06 35.85 6.83
CA THR A 38 0.33 37.27 6.85
C THR A 38 0.18 38.09 5.56
N PRO A 39 -0.74 39.07 5.54
CA PRO A 39 -0.64 40.22 4.66
C PRO A 39 0.14 41.32 5.39
N ASN A 40 1.33 41.69 4.92
CA ASN A 40 1.63 43.11 4.71
C ASN A 40 2.93 43.30 3.93
N GLY A 41 2.80 43.96 2.78
CA GLY A 41 3.90 44.45 1.99
C GLY A 41 3.41 45.66 1.20
N GLU A 42 3.64 46.85 1.74
CA GLU A 42 3.59 48.10 1.00
C GLU A 42 4.92 48.84 1.26
N GLN A 43 5.67 49.08 0.18
CA GLN A 43 6.91 49.88 0.16
C GLN A 43 6.60 51.29 -0.34
N THR A 44 7.26 52.33 0.20
CA THR A 44 7.62 53.57 -0.53
C THR A 44 8.77 54.33 0.18
N THR A 45 9.93 54.40 -0.52
CA THR A 45 11.02 55.42 -0.63
C THR A 45 11.85 55.98 0.56
N THR A 46 13.15 55.61 0.55
CA THR A 46 14.48 56.34 0.69
C THR A 46 14.50 57.89 0.80
N PRO A 47 15.50 58.61 1.41
CA PRO A 47 16.90 58.26 1.82
C PRO A 47 17.36 58.70 3.25
N ASP A 48 18.34 58.02 3.84
CA ASP A 48 19.66 58.60 4.21
C ASP A 48 20.56 57.61 5.01
N GLN A 49 21.84 57.67 4.64
CA GLN A 49 23.08 56.94 5.00
C GLN A 49 23.49 57.05 6.51
N PRO A 50 24.50 56.34 7.12
CA PRO A 50 25.51 55.36 6.65
C PRO A 50 25.73 54.07 7.50
N ALA A 51 26.48 53.14 6.88
CA ALA A 51 27.53 52.28 7.46
C ALA A 51 27.20 51.26 8.58
N ALA A 52 27.23 49.97 8.22
CA ALA A 52 28.18 49.00 8.78
C ALA A 52 28.02 47.65 8.07
N ALA A 53 29.15 47.12 7.60
CA ALA A 53 29.25 45.80 7.00
C ALA A 53 28.96 44.69 8.02
N VAL A 54 28.15 43.68 7.67
CA VAL A 54 28.34 42.31 8.18
C VAL A 54 27.86 41.30 7.12
N GLU A 55 28.82 40.49 6.70
CA GLU A 55 28.70 39.27 5.92
C GLU A 55 27.87 38.22 6.70
N SER A 56 26.79 37.67 6.12
CA SER A 56 26.03 36.58 6.74
C SER A 56 25.98 35.36 5.83
N LYS A 57 26.78 34.38 6.23
CA LYS A 57 26.87 33.00 5.72
C LYS A 57 25.50 32.38 5.46
N GLY A 58 25.43 31.65 4.35
CA GLY A 58 24.34 30.75 4.02
C GLY A 58 24.12 29.72 5.14
N GLY A 59 22.86 29.58 5.54
CA GLY A 59 22.42 28.54 6.47
C GLY A 59 22.43 27.20 5.76
N GLU A 60 23.44 26.39 6.06
CA GLU A 60 23.40 24.95 5.83
C GLU A 60 22.65 24.31 7.01
N LEU A 61 21.52 23.66 6.73
CA LEU A 61 20.85 22.80 7.69
C LEU A 61 21.73 21.55 7.85
N GLN A 62 22.51 21.51 8.92
CA GLN A 62 23.23 20.30 9.30
C GLN A 62 22.24 19.25 9.78
N ILE A 63 21.93 18.29 8.92
CA ILE A 63 21.49 16.97 9.35
C ILE A 63 22.70 16.38 10.07
N SER A 64 22.67 16.45 11.40
CA SER A 64 23.71 15.90 12.25
C SER A 64 23.70 14.38 12.12
N ASN A 65 24.45 13.87 11.16
CA ASN A 65 24.82 12.48 11.10
C ASN A 65 25.76 12.25 12.28
N SER A 66 25.22 11.64 13.34
CA SER A 66 26.00 11.12 14.45
C SER A 66 26.85 9.94 13.97
N ALA A 67 27.95 10.25 13.28
CA ALA A 67 29.08 9.37 13.11
C ALA A 67 29.69 9.15 14.50
N GLY A 68 29.55 7.94 15.03
CA GLY A 68 30.00 7.59 16.37
C GLY A 68 31.51 7.75 16.53
N ASN A 69 31.92 8.71 17.37
CA ASN A 69 33.17 8.61 18.12
C ASN A 69 32.91 7.72 19.34
N THR A 70 33.82 6.77 19.56
CA THR A 70 33.77 5.67 20.53
C THR A 70 33.88 6.11 22.00
N GLU A 71 34.00 7.41 22.29
CA GLU A 71 33.98 7.94 23.67
C GLU A 71 32.58 8.35 24.16
N ASN A 72 31.59 8.50 23.26
CA ASN A 72 30.20 8.84 23.62
C ASN A 72 29.34 7.59 23.91
N LYS A 73 29.97 6.42 24.10
CA LYS A 73 29.24 5.16 24.31
C LYS A 73 28.53 5.12 25.65
N ASP A 74 29.10 5.73 26.69
CA ASP A 74 28.54 5.66 28.05
C ASP A 74 27.32 6.57 28.21
N GLN A 75 27.37 7.81 27.72
CA GLN A 75 26.21 8.72 27.75
C GLN A 75 25.10 8.31 26.76
N PHE A 76 25.48 7.80 25.58
CA PHE A 76 24.49 7.29 24.63
C PHE A 76 23.79 6.03 25.14
N ASN A 77 24.49 5.18 25.92
CA ASN A 77 23.88 4.02 26.54
C ASN A 77 22.87 4.41 27.64
N GLU A 78 23.11 5.51 28.36
CA GLU A 78 22.18 6.04 29.35
C GLU A 78 20.93 6.66 28.70
N VAL A 79 21.11 7.50 27.66
CA VAL A 79 19.99 8.08 26.89
C VAL A 79 19.19 7.00 26.17
N LYS A 80 19.86 5.97 25.63
CA LYS A 80 19.19 4.80 25.07
C LYS A 80 18.37 4.07 26.13
N ALA A 81 18.89 3.87 27.33
CA ALA A 81 18.15 3.16 28.38
C ALA A 81 16.86 3.90 28.75
N GLN A 82 16.88 5.24 28.79
CA GLN A 82 15.71 6.06 29.10
C GLN A 82 14.70 6.15 27.94
N VAL A 83 15.18 6.23 26.70
CA VAL A 83 14.31 6.22 25.51
C VAL A 83 13.72 4.82 25.28
N LEU A 84 14.52 3.78 25.46
CA LEU A 84 14.07 2.38 25.32
C LEU A 84 13.14 1.98 26.46
N SER A 85 13.23 2.53 27.67
CA SER A 85 12.29 2.21 28.77
C SER A 85 10.90 2.77 28.49
N VAL A 86 10.80 4.04 28.09
CA VAL A 86 9.54 4.64 27.64
C VAL A 86 9.01 3.92 26.41
N LEU A 87 9.89 3.59 25.45
CA LEU A 87 9.51 2.84 24.26
C LEU A 87 9.07 1.41 24.60
N SER A 88 9.68 0.75 25.59
CA SER A 88 9.30 -0.59 26.05
C SER A 88 7.97 -0.59 26.77
N ASP A 89 7.67 0.43 27.57
CA ASP A 89 6.35 0.59 28.19
C ASP A 89 5.29 0.81 27.10
N LEU A 90 5.56 1.66 26.10
CA LEU A 90 4.64 1.89 24.99
C LEU A 90 4.47 0.66 24.09
N PHE A 91 5.56 0.00 23.71
CA PHE A 91 5.51 -1.25 22.96
C PHE A 91 4.89 -2.39 23.78
N GLY A 92 5.03 -2.38 25.10
CA GLY A 92 4.40 -3.34 26.02
C GLY A 92 2.88 -3.17 26.03
N ILE A 93 2.40 -1.93 26.08
CA ILE A 93 0.98 -1.59 25.91
C ILE A 93 0.50 -2.05 24.52
N VAL A 94 1.16 -1.62 23.44
CA VAL A 94 0.77 -1.96 22.06
C VAL A 94 0.85 -3.47 21.80
N GLY A 95 1.83 -4.15 22.41
CA GLY A 95 2.02 -5.59 22.32
C GLY A 95 0.92 -6.37 23.05
N HIS A 96 0.48 -5.90 24.22
CA HIS A 96 -0.65 -6.47 24.94
C HIS A 96 -1.95 -6.36 24.14
N PHE A 97 -2.19 -5.20 23.51
CA PHE A 97 -3.32 -5.02 22.60
C PHE A 97 -3.17 -5.91 21.35
N PHE A 98 -2.03 -5.91 20.67
CA PHE A 98 -1.86 -6.75 19.49
C PHE A 98 -2.03 -8.24 19.83
N SER A 99 -1.55 -8.68 21.00
CA SER A 99 -1.69 -10.06 21.49
C SER A 99 -3.13 -10.47 21.81
N GLU A 100 -3.85 -9.62 22.54
CA GLU A 100 -5.25 -9.87 22.92
C GLU A 100 -6.17 -9.84 21.69
N TYR A 101 -5.87 -8.97 20.72
CA TYR A 101 -6.67 -8.79 19.52
C TYR A 101 -6.18 -9.61 18.32
N LYS A 102 -5.16 -10.48 18.41
CA LYS A 102 -4.61 -11.24 17.26
C LYS A 102 -5.68 -11.97 16.44
N LYS A 103 -6.63 -12.63 17.11
CA LYS A 103 -7.68 -13.44 16.45
C LYS A 103 -8.67 -12.61 15.64
N PRO A 104 -9.32 -11.56 16.19
CA PRO A 104 -10.16 -10.69 15.37
C PRO A 104 -9.33 -9.86 14.38
N LEU A 105 -8.13 -9.44 14.75
CA LEU A 105 -7.26 -8.63 13.90
C LEU A 105 -6.82 -9.40 12.65
N ILE A 106 -6.47 -10.69 12.77
CA ILE A 106 -6.14 -11.49 11.59
C ILE A 106 -7.35 -11.69 10.67
N ASN A 107 -8.56 -11.86 11.22
CA ASN A 107 -9.77 -11.97 10.40
C ASN A 107 -10.08 -10.65 9.68
N VAL A 108 -10.01 -9.52 10.36
CA VAL A 108 -10.20 -8.21 9.75
C VAL A 108 -9.10 -7.93 8.73
N ALA A 109 -7.85 -8.23 9.06
CA ALA A 109 -6.72 -8.10 8.13
C ALA A 109 -6.85 -9.00 6.91
N LEU A 110 -7.42 -10.21 7.05
CA LEU A 110 -7.68 -11.11 5.95
C LEU A 110 -8.80 -10.58 5.05
N VAL A 111 -9.89 -10.04 5.63
CA VAL A 111 -10.98 -9.43 4.85
C VAL A 111 -10.50 -8.17 4.14
N VAL A 112 -9.83 -7.26 4.84
CA VAL A 112 -9.26 -6.03 4.26
C VAL A 112 -8.20 -6.39 3.23
N GLY A 113 -7.31 -7.34 3.54
CA GLY A 113 -6.28 -7.84 2.63
C GLY A 113 -6.87 -8.46 1.37
N ALA A 114 -7.97 -9.22 1.48
CA ALA A 114 -8.70 -9.75 0.34
C ALA A 114 -9.31 -8.64 -0.52
N LEU A 115 -9.89 -7.59 0.10
CA LEU A 115 -10.41 -6.44 -0.63
C LEU A 115 -9.31 -5.63 -1.33
N VAL A 116 -8.17 -5.44 -0.68
CA VAL A 116 -7.00 -4.77 -1.27
C VAL A 116 -6.43 -5.60 -2.40
N ALA A 117 -6.28 -6.91 -2.22
CA ALA A 117 -5.83 -7.81 -3.27
C ALA A 117 -6.79 -7.80 -4.46
N LEU A 118 -8.10 -7.79 -4.23
CA LEU A 118 -9.11 -7.66 -5.28
C LEU A 118 -8.99 -6.31 -5.99
N TYR A 119 -8.87 -5.21 -5.26
CA TYR A 119 -8.68 -3.87 -5.84
C TYR A 119 -7.40 -3.78 -6.67
N LEU A 120 -6.30 -4.34 -6.19
CA LEU A 120 -5.03 -4.38 -6.89
C LEU A 120 -5.13 -5.24 -8.15
N THR A 121 -5.80 -6.40 -8.07
CA THR A 121 -6.06 -7.27 -9.22
C THR A 121 -6.90 -6.55 -10.27
N LEU A 122 -7.96 -5.85 -9.85
CA LEU A 122 -8.82 -5.06 -10.74
C LEU A 122 -8.04 -3.89 -11.35
N SER A 123 -7.22 -3.19 -10.57
CA SER A 123 -6.37 -2.09 -11.05
C SER A 123 -5.33 -2.58 -12.06
N VAL A 124 -4.77 -3.77 -11.84
CA VAL A 124 -3.86 -4.41 -12.79
C VAL A 124 -4.62 -4.82 -14.05
N ILE A 125 -5.82 -5.40 -13.94
CA ILE A 125 -6.68 -5.73 -15.09
C ILE A 125 -7.04 -4.48 -15.90
N ASP A 126 -7.36 -3.36 -15.24
CA ASP A 126 -7.70 -2.10 -15.90
C ASP A 126 -6.47 -1.53 -16.63
N ALA A 127 -5.32 -1.49 -15.97
CA ALA A 127 -4.05 -1.07 -16.59
C ALA A 127 -3.63 -1.98 -17.76
N ILE A 128 -3.94 -3.28 -17.66
CA ILE A 128 -3.70 -4.26 -18.72
C ILE A 128 -4.64 -4.02 -19.91
N ASN A 129 -5.91 -3.71 -19.67
CA ASN A 129 -6.89 -3.39 -20.72
C ASN A 129 -6.52 -2.12 -21.48
N ASP A 130 -5.81 -1.18 -20.83
CA ASP A 130 -5.24 0.01 -21.49
C ASP A 130 -4.05 -0.33 -22.40
N ILE A 131 -3.46 -1.53 -22.28
CA ILE A 131 -2.35 -2.00 -23.11
C ILE A 131 -2.89 -3.06 -24.10
N PRO A 132 -3.08 -2.71 -25.39
CA PRO A 132 -3.73 -3.60 -26.37
C PRO A 132 -2.96 -4.89 -26.68
N LEU A 133 -1.73 -5.06 -26.17
CA LEU A 133 -0.88 -6.23 -26.40
C LEU A 133 -1.05 -7.35 -25.36
N LEU A 134 -1.53 -7.06 -24.15
CA LEU A 134 -1.65 -8.10 -23.12
C LEU A 134 -2.83 -9.04 -23.35
N SER A 135 -3.95 -8.54 -23.87
CA SER A 135 -5.12 -9.37 -24.21
C SER A 135 -4.75 -10.57 -25.09
N PRO A 136 -4.08 -10.41 -26.25
CA PRO A 136 -3.66 -11.55 -27.06
C PRO A 136 -2.56 -12.41 -26.41
N ILE A 137 -1.71 -11.85 -25.54
CA ILE A 137 -0.68 -12.62 -24.83
C ILE A 137 -1.31 -13.54 -23.77
N PHE A 138 -2.29 -13.08 -23.00
CA PHE A 138 -3.00 -13.93 -22.04
C PHE A 138 -3.81 -15.03 -22.72
N GLU A 139 -4.42 -14.73 -23.87
CA GLU A 139 -5.10 -15.74 -24.68
C GLU A 139 -4.11 -16.80 -25.18
N LEU A 140 -2.93 -16.37 -25.68
CA LEU A 140 -1.88 -17.27 -26.13
C LEU A 140 -1.29 -18.12 -24.99
N VAL A 141 -1.06 -17.52 -23.82
CA VAL A 141 -0.58 -18.22 -22.62
C VAL A 141 -1.63 -19.20 -22.12
N GLY A 142 -2.91 -18.81 -22.13
CA GLY A 142 -4.03 -19.67 -21.73
C GLY A 142 -4.20 -20.89 -22.65
N ILE A 143 -4.16 -20.68 -23.96
CA ILE A 143 -4.18 -21.76 -24.96
C ILE A 143 -2.93 -22.62 -24.85
N GLY A 144 -1.75 -22.01 -24.70
CA GLY A 144 -0.48 -22.71 -24.58
C GLY A 144 -0.44 -23.61 -23.35
N TYR A 145 -0.85 -23.09 -22.19
CA TYR A 145 -0.89 -23.85 -20.95
C TYR A 145 -1.98 -24.92 -20.97
N SER A 146 -3.17 -24.61 -21.48
CA SER A 146 -4.26 -25.58 -21.62
C SER A 146 -3.84 -26.71 -22.57
N GLY A 147 -3.29 -26.39 -23.74
CA GLY A 147 -2.81 -27.36 -24.72
C GLY A 147 -1.69 -28.25 -24.17
N TRP A 148 -0.70 -27.66 -23.49
CA TRP A 148 0.38 -28.40 -22.84
C TRP A 148 -0.14 -29.31 -21.71
N PHE A 149 -1.05 -28.81 -20.89
CA PHE A 149 -1.68 -29.58 -19.80
C PHE A 149 -2.46 -30.77 -20.36
N ILE A 150 -3.28 -30.56 -21.39
CA ILE A 150 -4.06 -31.61 -22.03
C ILE A 150 -3.13 -32.66 -22.63
N PHE A 151 -2.06 -32.25 -23.32
CA PHE A 151 -1.09 -33.19 -23.87
C PHE A 151 -0.34 -33.97 -22.79
N ARG A 152 0.14 -33.28 -21.75
CA ARG A 152 1.00 -33.85 -20.70
C ARG A 152 0.26 -34.69 -19.65
N PHE A 153 -1.02 -34.38 -19.38
CA PHE A 153 -1.81 -35.01 -18.33
C PHE A 153 -2.99 -35.83 -18.86
N LEU A 154 -3.67 -35.39 -19.94
CA LEU A 154 -4.76 -36.18 -20.53
C LEU A 154 -4.24 -37.23 -21.50
N LEU A 155 -3.24 -36.98 -22.36
CA LEU A 155 -2.84 -37.99 -23.37
C LEU A 155 -1.81 -39.01 -22.86
N THR A 156 -1.05 -38.67 -21.83
CA THR A 156 -0.13 -39.60 -21.16
C THR A 156 -0.90 -40.59 -20.29
N ALA A 157 -1.14 -41.81 -20.80
CA ALA A 157 -1.90 -42.86 -20.13
C ALA A 157 -1.36 -43.23 -18.72
N GLU A 158 -0.05 -43.05 -18.51
CA GLU A 158 0.62 -43.29 -17.23
C GLU A 158 0.16 -42.30 -16.14
N ALA A 159 0.00 -41.02 -16.49
CA ALA A 159 -0.49 -39.99 -15.57
C ALA A 159 -1.95 -40.26 -15.15
N ARG A 160 -2.80 -40.78 -16.04
CA ARG A 160 -4.20 -41.10 -15.71
C ARG A 160 -4.31 -42.17 -14.62
N LYS A 161 -3.53 -43.24 -14.70
CA LYS A 161 -3.61 -44.35 -13.73
C LYS A 161 -3.02 -43.96 -12.38
N GLU A 162 -1.94 -43.19 -12.37
CA GLU A 162 -1.29 -42.78 -11.13
C GLU A 162 -2.08 -41.69 -10.39
N LEU A 163 -2.63 -40.69 -11.10
CA LEU A 163 -3.43 -39.64 -10.48
C LEU A 163 -4.78 -40.14 -9.95
N GLN A 164 -5.46 -41.04 -10.66
CA GLN A 164 -6.72 -41.64 -10.16
C GLN A 164 -6.50 -42.38 -8.84
N SER A 165 -5.41 -43.15 -8.75
CA SER A 165 -5.02 -43.81 -7.49
C SER A 165 -4.75 -42.81 -6.37
N LYS A 166 -4.01 -41.73 -6.65
CA LYS A 166 -3.71 -40.69 -5.63
C LYS A 166 -4.95 -39.90 -5.21
N ILE A 167 -5.86 -39.59 -6.14
CA ILE A 167 -7.10 -38.86 -5.85
C ILE A 167 -8.06 -39.73 -5.01
N VAL A 168 -8.19 -41.02 -5.33
CA VAL A 168 -9.01 -41.95 -4.53
C VAL A 168 -8.42 -42.12 -3.13
N ASN A 169 -7.10 -42.32 -3.02
CA ASN A 169 -6.43 -42.43 -1.72
C ASN A 169 -6.54 -41.16 -0.88
N PHE A 170 -6.42 -39.99 -1.51
CA PHE A 170 -6.59 -38.72 -0.81
C PHE A 170 -8.04 -38.52 -0.38
N THR A 171 -9.01 -38.79 -1.27
CA THR A 171 -10.45 -38.69 -0.96
C THR A 171 -10.82 -39.60 0.20
N ASN A 172 -10.43 -40.88 0.19
CA ASN A 172 -10.67 -41.80 1.30
C ASN A 172 -10.09 -41.30 2.63
N ARG A 173 -8.95 -40.59 2.59
CA ARG A 173 -8.35 -39.97 3.78
C ARG A 173 -9.14 -38.77 4.30
N VAL A 174 -9.81 -37.99 3.45
CA VAL A 174 -10.61 -36.82 3.88
C VAL A 174 -12.07 -37.17 4.18
N THR A 175 -12.63 -38.18 3.51
CA THR A 175 -14.02 -38.62 3.71
C THR A 175 -14.17 -39.78 4.70
N GLY A 176 -13.06 -40.38 5.16
CA GLY A 176 -13.06 -41.36 6.24
C GLY A 176 -13.89 -42.62 5.93
N SER A 177 -13.75 -43.16 4.72
CA SER A 177 -14.34 -44.45 4.31
C SER A 177 -13.28 -45.37 3.74
#